data_AF-A0A0L7QPH9-F1
#
_entry.id   AF-A0A0L7QPH9-F1
#
_cell.length_a   1.000
_cell.length_b   1.000
_cell.length_c   1.000
_cell.angle_alpha   90.00
_cell.angle_beta   90.00
_cell.angle_gamma   90.00
#
_symmetry.space_group_name_H-M   'P 1'
#
loop_
_entity.id
_entity.type
_entity.pdbx_description
1 polymer ?
#
loop_
_entity_poly.entity_id
_entity_poly.type
_entity_poly.pdbx_seq_one_letter_code
_entity_poly.pdbx_strand_id
1 'polypeptide(L)'
;MIGKIVFILSALALARAQIPSLGFCPDYVPMANFDMTKFLGVWYEAERYFQLTEVISRCVTTNYTSAPGGKIRVSNEVTNRFTGIKRVVEGEVKRAPSKAEAGKLTVKYTIPLTPETKYSILETDYDSYAVLWSCSGIGPFHTQNAWVMTRERLAPGTVLQKAYAVLDKYKISKTFFVKTDQEDCAYLDTNPVAPAEETAENSSEENVRQAIAPDVPEIIVEIENAKEEEKLLLKKSEAVESGKRKPVNIIPERIMEIAAEAAKEEMPMDDAKIEEPKATEAVKEKPEGGNVKQTEKAT
;
A
#
# COMPACT_ATOMS: atom_id res chain seq x y z
N MET A 1 44.33 6.62 -37.58
CA MET A 1 43.74 7.67 -36.72
C MET A 1 42.23 7.79 -36.87
N ILE A 2 41.70 7.76 -38.10
CA ILE A 2 40.26 7.91 -38.40
C ILE A 2 39.38 6.85 -37.70
N GLY A 3 39.80 5.58 -37.67
CA GLY A 3 39.02 4.52 -37.01
C GLY A 3 38.85 4.70 -35.49
N LYS A 4 39.84 5.32 -34.81
CA LYS A 4 39.74 5.63 -33.37
C LYS A 4 38.75 6.78 -33.12
N ILE A 5 38.70 7.75 -34.03
CA ILE A 5 37.76 8.89 -33.96
C ILE A 5 36.32 8.40 -34.18
N VAL A 6 36.09 7.50 -35.15
CA VAL A 6 34.78 6.91 -35.40
C VAL A 6 34.29 6.07 -34.23
N PHE A 7 35.17 5.28 -33.59
CA PHE A 7 34.81 4.48 -32.43
C PHE A 7 34.44 5.34 -31.21
N ILE A 8 35.19 6.43 -30.96
CA ILE A 8 34.89 7.39 -29.88
C ILE A 8 33.55 8.10 -30.14
N LEU A 9 33.30 8.57 -31.36
CA LEU A 9 32.03 9.24 -31.72
C LEU A 9 30.83 8.29 -31.60
N SER A 10 30.98 7.01 -31.96
CA SER A 10 29.93 5.99 -31.80
C SER A 10 29.64 5.68 -30.33
N ALA A 11 30.65 5.66 -29.47
CA ALA A 11 30.47 5.44 -28.02
C ALA A 11 29.76 6.62 -27.34
N LEU A 12 30.05 7.87 -27.77
CA LEU A 12 29.37 9.09 -27.29
C LEU A 12 27.90 9.16 -27.72
N ALA A 13 27.53 8.59 -28.88
CA ALA A 13 26.14 8.51 -29.33
C ALA A 13 25.30 7.51 -28.51
N LEU A 14 25.91 6.44 -27.99
CA LEU A 14 25.25 5.44 -27.14
C LEU A 14 25.06 5.92 -25.68
N ALA A 15 25.76 6.98 -25.25
CA ALA A 15 25.59 7.59 -23.93
C ALA A 15 24.27 8.39 -23.78
N ARG A 16 23.48 8.54 -24.85
CA ARG A 16 22.19 9.25 -24.85
C ARG A 16 20.98 8.35 -24.49
N ALA A 17 21.19 7.05 -24.28
CA ALA A 17 20.12 6.07 -24.05
C ALA A 17 19.95 5.65 -22.57
N GLN A 18 20.60 6.33 -21.64
CA GLN A 18 20.50 6.05 -20.21
C GLN A 18 20.16 7.35 -19.51
N ILE A 19 19.03 7.40 -18.82
CA ILE A 19 18.70 8.45 -17.85
C ILE A 19 19.12 7.90 -16.48
N PRO A 20 20.40 7.98 -16.08
CA PRO A 20 20.74 7.84 -14.67
C PRO A 20 20.17 9.06 -13.96
N SER A 21 19.06 8.90 -13.24
CA SER A 21 18.56 9.93 -12.34
C SER A 21 19.49 9.99 -11.11
N LEU A 22 20.67 10.57 -11.28
CA LEU A 22 21.56 10.97 -10.20
C LEU A 22 21.18 12.40 -9.81
N GLY A 23 20.70 12.58 -8.59
CA GLY A 23 20.23 13.86 -8.10
C GLY A 23 19.84 13.81 -6.63
N PHE A 24 19.66 14.98 -6.03
CA PHE A 24 19.06 15.07 -4.71
C PHE A 24 17.54 14.90 -4.81
N CYS A 25 16.91 14.49 -3.71
CA CYS A 25 15.45 14.50 -3.62
C CYS A 25 14.90 15.88 -4.00
N PRO A 26 13.94 15.97 -4.94
CA PRO A 26 13.27 17.23 -5.19
C PRO A 26 12.49 17.64 -3.94
N ASP A 27 12.68 18.88 -3.51
CA ASP A 27 11.98 19.45 -2.36
C ASP A 27 10.66 20.07 -2.83
N TYR A 28 9.60 19.26 -2.80
CA TYR A 28 8.26 19.75 -3.10
C TYR A 28 7.62 20.33 -1.85
N VAL A 29 7.12 21.55 -1.98
CA VAL A 29 6.36 22.21 -0.93
C VAL A 29 5.00 21.50 -0.77
N PRO A 30 4.67 20.99 0.43
CA PRO A 30 3.40 20.36 0.71
C PRO A 30 2.23 21.34 0.57
N MET A 31 1.00 20.83 0.49
CA MET A 31 -0.21 21.64 0.47
C MET A 31 -0.26 22.61 1.66
N ALA A 32 -0.37 23.89 1.35
CA ALA A 32 -0.53 24.92 2.38
C ALA A 32 -1.88 24.78 3.08
N ASN A 33 -1.91 25.06 4.39
CA ASN A 33 -3.12 24.99 5.21
C ASN A 33 -3.85 23.63 5.16
N PHE A 34 -3.09 22.55 5.01
CA PHE A 34 -3.65 21.21 5.01
C PHE A 34 -4.41 20.92 6.31
N ASP A 35 -5.67 20.50 6.17
CA ASP A 35 -6.55 20.14 7.27
C ASP A 35 -6.63 18.61 7.43
N MET A 36 -5.89 18.08 8.40
CA MET A 36 -5.87 16.64 8.68
C MET A 36 -7.25 16.10 9.08
N THR A 37 -8.09 16.93 9.69
CA THR A 37 -9.44 16.53 10.13
C THR A 37 -10.36 16.24 8.94
N LYS A 38 -10.23 17.00 7.85
CA LYS A 38 -10.95 16.73 6.59
C LYS A 38 -10.36 15.56 5.81
N PHE A 39 -9.09 15.24 6.04
CA PHE A 39 -8.41 14.14 5.37
C PHE A 39 -8.72 12.76 5.98
N LEU A 40 -9.40 12.71 7.12
CA LEU A 40 -9.80 11.46 7.78
C LEU A 40 -10.68 10.58 6.88
N GLY A 41 -10.77 9.31 7.24
CA GLY A 41 -11.51 8.28 6.53
C GLY A 41 -10.62 7.47 5.57
N VAL A 42 -11.30 6.73 4.70
CA VAL A 42 -10.67 5.77 3.79
C VAL A 42 -10.18 6.47 2.52
N TRP A 43 -9.02 6.04 2.06
CA TRP A 43 -8.40 6.38 0.79
C TRP A 43 -7.97 5.11 0.07
N TYR A 44 -8.33 5.00 -1.20
CA TYR A 44 -7.94 3.91 -2.08
C TYR A 44 -6.74 4.35 -2.91
N GLU A 45 -5.68 3.55 -2.91
CA GLU A 45 -4.55 3.78 -3.80
C GLU A 45 -4.98 3.45 -5.23
N ALA A 46 -5.16 4.46 -6.07
CA ALA A 46 -5.56 4.28 -7.46
C ALA A 46 -4.33 3.98 -8.32
N GLU A 47 -3.26 4.76 -8.13
CA GLU A 47 -2.00 4.59 -8.85
C GLU A 47 -0.82 4.90 -7.93
N ARG A 48 0.32 4.28 -8.19
CA ARG A 48 1.57 4.56 -7.48
C ARG A 48 2.78 4.47 -8.40
N TYR A 49 3.89 5.05 -7.99
CA TYR A 49 5.19 4.74 -8.59
C TYR A 49 5.54 3.26 -8.43
N PHE A 50 6.17 2.68 -9.45
CA PHE A 50 6.60 1.28 -9.48
C PHE A 50 7.47 0.93 -8.26
N GLN A 51 7.05 -0.10 -7.53
CA GLN A 51 7.75 -0.72 -6.40
C GLN A 51 7.62 -2.24 -6.50
N LEU A 52 8.67 -3.02 -6.25
CA LEU A 52 8.63 -4.50 -6.38
C LEU A 52 7.48 -5.17 -5.60
N THR A 53 7.08 -4.59 -4.47
CA THR A 53 5.95 -5.06 -3.64
C THR A 53 4.59 -4.95 -4.34
N GLU A 54 4.49 -4.23 -5.45
CA GLU A 54 3.24 -4.06 -6.19
C GLU A 54 2.83 -5.26 -7.02
N VAL A 55 3.81 -6.04 -7.49
CA VAL A 55 3.57 -7.26 -8.28
C VAL A 55 2.75 -8.25 -7.45
N ILE A 56 2.96 -8.25 -6.13
CA ILE A 56 2.30 -9.14 -5.18
C ILE A 56 1.11 -8.50 -4.47
N SER A 57 0.80 -7.22 -4.66
CA SER A 57 -0.26 -6.52 -3.91
C SER A 57 -1.41 -6.03 -4.79
N ARG A 58 -2.61 -6.04 -4.21
CA ARG A 58 -3.86 -5.47 -4.74
C ARG A 58 -4.74 -4.97 -3.59
N CYS A 59 -5.81 -4.26 -3.91
CA CYS A 59 -6.81 -3.78 -2.95
C CYS A 59 -6.21 -2.91 -1.83
N VAL A 60 -5.22 -2.09 -2.17
CA VAL A 60 -4.49 -1.28 -1.19
C VAL A 60 -5.37 -0.13 -0.71
N THR A 61 -5.61 -0.07 0.59
CA THR A 61 -6.41 1.01 1.20
C THR A 61 -5.72 1.56 2.44
N THR A 62 -5.92 2.84 2.68
CA THR A 62 -5.41 3.53 3.87
C THR A 62 -6.57 4.21 4.57
N ASN A 63 -6.78 3.92 5.84
CA ASN A 63 -7.80 4.54 6.66
C ASN A 63 -7.16 5.40 7.76
N TYR A 64 -7.48 6.69 7.76
CA TYR A 64 -7.06 7.63 8.81
C TYR A 64 -8.19 7.87 9.79
N THR A 65 -7.97 7.60 11.07
CA THR A 65 -8.99 7.72 12.11
C THR A 65 -8.52 8.59 13.27
N SER A 66 -9.43 9.37 13.84
CA SER A 66 -9.15 10.13 15.06
C SER A 66 -9.11 9.19 16.27
N ALA A 67 -8.10 9.36 17.12
CA ALA A 67 -7.95 8.68 18.40
C ALA A 67 -8.00 9.70 19.56
N PRO A 68 -8.27 9.24 20.81
CA PRO A 68 -8.27 10.10 21.99
C PRO A 68 -6.98 10.92 22.13
N GLY A 69 -7.10 12.13 22.67
CA GLY A 69 -5.97 13.06 22.81
C GLY A 69 -5.58 13.78 21.52
N GLY A 70 -6.42 13.75 20.49
CA GLY A 70 -6.18 14.41 19.19
C GLY A 70 -5.06 13.73 18.39
N LYS A 71 -4.82 12.45 18.65
CA LYS A 71 -3.92 11.61 17.87
C LYS A 71 -4.62 11.11 16.62
N ILE A 72 -3.89 10.87 15.54
CA ILE A 72 -4.44 10.24 14.34
C ILE A 72 -3.81 8.86 14.17
N ARG A 73 -4.64 7.84 14.08
CA ARG A 73 -4.23 6.48 13.70
C ARG A 73 -4.35 6.32 12.20
N VAL A 74 -3.48 5.49 11.66
CA VAL A 74 -3.51 5.06 10.26
C VAL A 74 -3.53 3.55 10.23
N SER A 75 -4.37 2.98 9.37
CA SER A 75 -4.44 1.56 9.10
C SER A 75 -4.30 1.36 7.61
N ASN A 76 -3.26 0.65 7.17
CA ASN A 76 -3.07 0.27 5.78
C ASN A 76 -3.46 -1.18 5.60
N GLU A 77 -4.41 -1.43 4.72
CA GLU A 77 -4.84 -2.76 4.32
C GLU A 77 -4.28 -3.07 2.94
N VAL A 78 -3.70 -4.25 2.79
CA VAL A 78 -3.18 -4.76 1.52
C VAL A 78 -3.54 -6.22 1.38
N THR A 79 -3.95 -6.60 0.17
CA THR A 79 -4.24 -7.99 -0.17
C THR A 79 -3.13 -8.54 -1.05
N ASN A 80 -2.65 -9.74 -0.73
CA ASN A 80 -1.75 -10.46 -1.62
C ASN A 80 -2.50 -10.91 -2.89
N ARG A 81 -2.01 -10.50 -4.06
CA ARG A 81 -2.61 -10.79 -5.37
C ARG A 81 -2.77 -12.29 -5.65
N PHE A 82 -1.82 -13.11 -5.20
CA PHE A 82 -1.75 -14.53 -5.53
C PHE A 82 -2.45 -15.41 -4.50
N THR A 83 -2.36 -15.06 -3.22
CA THR A 83 -2.94 -15.87 -2.13
C THR A 83 -4.29 -15.36 -1.65
N GLY A 84 -4.68 -14.14 -2.01
CA GLY A 84 -5.89 -13.49 -1.49
C GLY A 84 -5.82 -13.10 -0.01
N ILE A 85 -4.70 -13.38 0.67
CA ILE A 85 -4.55 -13.09 2.10
C ILE A 85 -4.46 -11.58 2.30
N LYS A 86 -5.38 -11.07 3.13
CA LYS A 86 -5.41 -9.69 3.60
C LYS A 86 -4.44 -9.48 4.75
N ARG A 87 -3.70 -8.38 4.73
CA ARG A 87 -2.83 -7.93 5.82
C ARG A 87 -3.15 -6.48 6.16
N VAL A 88 -3.13 -6.17 7.46
CA VAL A 88 -3.36 -4.84 7.98
C VAL A 88 -2.14 -4.40 8.79
N VAL A 89 -1.64 -3.20 8.50
CA VAL A 89 -0.54 -2.56 9.22
C VAL A 89 -1.03 -1.26 9.82
N GLU A 90 -1.02 -1.21 11.14
CA GLU A 90 -1.46 -0.04 11.91
C GLU A 90 -0.30 0.87 12.31
N GLY A 91 -0.58 2.14 12.50
CA GLY A 91 0.38 3.14 12.94
C GLY A 91 -0.27 4.39 13.51
N GLU A 92 0.57 5.31 13.97
CA GLU A 92 0.17 6.62 14.47
C GLU A 92 0.87 7.72 13.64
N VAL A 93 0.10 8.72 13.21
CA VAL A 93 0.64 9.93 12.57
C VAL A 93 1.16 10.83 13.67
N LYS A 94 2.45 11.19 13.59
CA LYS A 94 3.04 12.17 14.48
C LYS A 94 2.45 13.55 14.23
N ARG A 95 2.28 14.30 15.32
CA ARG A 95 1.86 15.70 15.25
C ARG A 95 2.90 16.51 14.48
N ALA A 96 2.45 17.25 13.47
CA ALA A 96 3.29 18.18 12.74
C ALA A 96 3.85 19.25 13.70
N PRO A 97 5.14 19.63 13.58
CA PRO A 97 5.77 20.59 14.48
C PRO A 97 5.25 22.02 14.29
N SER A 98 4.64 22.32 13.14
CA SER A 98 4.00 23.61 12.86
C SER A 98 2.82 23.48 11.89
N LYS A 99 1.97 24.51 11.81
CA LYS A 99 0.87 24.56 10.83
C LYS A 99 1.36 24.60 9.37
N ALA A 100 2.54 25.20 9.12
CA ALA A 100 3.13 25.25 7.79
C ALA A 100 3.55 23.86 7.29
N GLU A 101 3.85 22.94 8.22
CA GLU A 101 4.23 21.57 7.91
C GLU A 101 3.07 20.57 8.09
N ALA A 102 1.82 21.05 8.21
CA ALA A 102 0.66 20.18 8.41
C ALA A 102 0.47 19.15 7.29
N GLY A 103 0.87 19.49 6.05
CA GLY A 103 0.83 18.58 4.91
C GLY A 103 2.00 17.58 4.86
N LYS A 104 2.98 17.64 5.77
CA LYS A 104 4.06 16.63 5.90
C LYS A 104 3.65 15.63 6.97
N LEU A 105 3.32 14.42 6.55
CA LEU A 105 2.95 13.34 7.45
C LEU A 105 4.17 12.48 7.78
N THR A 106 4.33 12.19 9.07
CA THR A 106 5.31 11.22 9.58
C THR A 106 4.56 10.13 10.31
N VAL A 107 4.57 8.93 9.76
CA VAL A 107 3.86 7.76 10.31
C VAL A 107 4.84 6.85 11.02
N LYS A 108 4.50 6.47 12.25
CA LYS A 108 5.17 5.42 13.00
C LYS A 108 4.28 4.18 13.03
N TYR A 109 4.67 3.13 12.32
CA TYR A 109 3.95 1.85 12.34
C TYR A 109 4.22 1.07 13.63
N THR A 110 3.30 0.19 14.00
CA THR A 110 3.40 -0.67 15.19
C THR A 110 4.40 -1.81 15.03
N ILE A 111 4.93 -2.02 13.81
CA ILE A 111 5.91 -3.06 13.52
C ILE A 111 7.27 -2.69 14.17
N PRO A 112 7.83 -3.57 15.04
CA PRO A 112 9.11 -3.33 15.68
C PRO A 112 10.23 -3.03 14.68
N LEU A 113 11.14 -2.14 15.06
CA LEU A 113 12.35 -1.78 14.30
C LEU A 113 12.10 -1.19 12.90
N THR A 114 10.86 -0.81 12.56
CA THR A 114 10.59 -0.13 11.29
C THR A 114 10.89 1.36 11.36
N PRO A 115 11.58 1.94 10.34
CA PRO A 115 11.79 3.37 10.28
C PRO A 115 10.46 4.11 10.07
N GLU A 116 10.42 5.36 10.51
CA GLU A 116 9.25 6.21 10.30
C GLU A 116 9.07 6.52 8.82
N THR A 117 7.85 6.36 8.33
CA THR A 117 7.50 6.65 6.94
C THR A 117 7.10 8.11 6.82
N LYS A 118 7.83 8.85 5.99
CA LYS A 118 7.62 10.29 5.76
C LYS A 118 7.11 10.52 4.35
N TYR A 119 6.01 11.27 4.22
CA TYR A 119 5.47 11.67 2.93
C TYR A 119 4.73 13.00 3.06
N SER A 120 4.59 13.71 1.94
CA SER A 120 3.93 15.00 1.85
C SER A 120 2.65 14.86 1.02
N ILE A 121 1.56 15.44 1.50
CA ILE A 121 0.37 15.68 0.70
C ILE A 121 0.67 16.91 -0.16
N LEU A 122 0.80 16.72 -1.47
CA LEU A 122 1.09 17.82 -2.39
C LEU A 122 -0.16 18.66 -2.64
N GLU A 123 -1.27 18.00 -2.94
CA GLU A 123 -2.58 18.64 -3.15
C GLU A 123 -3.69 17.60 -2.99
N THR A 124 -4.84 18.03 -2.48
CA THR A 124 -6.05 17.22 -2.35
C THR A 124 -7.26 18.15 -2.31
N ASP A 125 -8.40 17.68 -2.81
CA ASP A 125 -9.68 18.32 -2.59
C ASP A 125 -10.44 17.72 -1.38
N TYR A 126 -9.79 16.84 -0.61
CA TYR A 126 -10.31 16.08 0.54
C TYR A 126 -11.40 15.04 0.22
N ASP A 127 -12.20 15.32 -0.80
CA ASP A 127 -13.44 14.61 -1.08
C ASP A 127 -13.35 13.65 -2.27
N SER A 128 -12.35 13.79 -3.16
CA SER A 128 -12.26 12.92 -4.33
C SER A 128 -10.86 12.39 -4.62
N TYR A 129 -9.81 13.20 -4.50
CA TYR A 129 -8.44 12.80 -4.81
C TYR A 129 -7.40 13.39 -3.84
N ALA A 130 -6.25 12.73 -3.75
CA ALA A 130 -5.06 13.27 -3.12
C ALA A 130 -3.80 12.79 -3.84
N VAL A 131 -2.82 13.68 -3.97
CA VAL A 131 -1.50 13.33 -4.53
C VAL A 131 -0.45 13.40 -3.44
N LEU A 132 0.21 12.27 -3.21
CA LEU A 132 1.21 12.09 -2.17
C LEU A 132 2.60 11.92 -2.79
N TRP A 133 3.61 12.41 -2.09
CA TRP A 133 5.01 12.31 -2.48
C TRP A 133 5.90 11.92 -1.32
N SER A 134 6.85 11.03 -1.55
CA SER A 134 7.92 10.70 -0.63
C SER A 134 9.24 10.60 -1.38
N CYS A 135 10.30 11.13 -0.79
CA CYS A 135 11.64 10.91 -1.26
C CYS A 135 12.58 10.72 -0.07
N SER A 136 13.39 9.68 -0.11
CA SER A 136 14.39 9.38 0.92
C SER A 136 15.67 8.87 0.26
N GLY A 137 16.83 9.23 0.79
CA GLY A 137 18.10 8.88 0.16
C GLY A 137 19.31 9.43 0.88
N ILE A 138 20.49 8.98 0.46
CA ILE A 138 21.79 9.43 0.94
C ILE A 138 22.62 9.84 -0.28
N GLY A 139 22.96 11.13 -0.36
CA GLY A 139 23.71 11.68 -1.49
C GLY A 139 22.94 11.53 -2.81
N PRO A 140 23.57 11.01 -3.88
CA PRO A 140 22.91 10.86 -5.18
C PRO A 140 21.94 9.66 -5.24
N PHE A 141 21.99 8.76 -4.27
CA PHE A 141 21.12 7.59 -4.20
C PHE A 141 19.87 7.91 -3.40
N HIS A 142 18.72 7.86 -4.06
CA HIS A 142 17.44 8.17 -3.45
C HIS A 142 16.33 7.31 -4.06
N THR A 143 15.32 7.05 -3.25
CA THR A 143 14.09 6.38 -3.61
C THR A 143 12.99 7.43 -3.66
N GLN A 144 12.32 7.51 -4.80
CA GLN A 144 11.16 8.38 -5.00
C GLN A 144 9.91 7.52 -5.01
N ASN A 145 8.88 7.95 -4.30
CA ASN A 145 7.56 7.33 -4.33
C ASN A 145 6.51 8.41 -4.49
N ALA A 146 5.52 8.12 -5.32
CA ALA A 146 4.36 8.98 -5.51
C ALA A 146 3.11 8.11 -5.51
N TRP A 147 2.02 8.64 -4.97
CA TRP A 147 0.73 7.95 -4.93
C TRP A 147 -0.39 8.89 -5.35
N VAL A 148 -1.29 8.39 -6.18
CA VAL A 148 -2.59 8.98 -6.46
C VAL A 148 -3.60 8.20 -5.65
N MET A 149 -4.16 8.87 -4.64
CA MET A 149 -5.18 8.33 -3.76
C MET A 149 -6.54 8.88 -4.16
N THR A 150 -7.59 8.08 -3.98
CA THR A 150 -8.97 8.44 -4.32
C THR A 150 -9.94 8.05 -3.21
N ARG A 151 -11.07 8.74 -3.11
CA ARG A 151 -12.13 8.39 -2.15
C ARG A 151 -13.04 7.26 -2.63
N GLU A 152 -13.16 7.08 -3.94
CA GLU A 152 -13.87 5.97 -4.56
C GLU A 152 -12.87 4.88 -4.96
N ARG A 153 -13.19 3.62 -4.68
CA ARG A 153 -12.32 2.48 -5.01
C ARG A 153 -11.98 2.43 -6.51
N LEU A 154 -12.96 2.73 -7.35
CA LEU A 154 -12.85 2.83 -8.81
C LEU A 154 -13.26 4.23 -9.26
N ALA A 155 -12.41 5.22 -8.98
CA ALA A 155 -12.71 6.60 -9.29
C ALA A 155 -12.88 6.87 -10.79
N PRO A 156 -13.79 7.76 -11.20
CA PRO A 156 -13.97 8.12 -12.60
C PRO A 156 -12.74 8.85 -13.15
N GLY A 157 -12.52 8.75 -14.46
CA GLY A 157 -11.38 9.39 -15.13
C GLY A 157 -11.30 10.90 -14.93
N THR A 158 -12.43 11.58 -14.68
CA THR A 158 -12.47 13.02 -14.35
C THR A 158 -11.76 13.35 -13.03
N VAL A 159 -11.86 12.46 -12.02
CA VAL A 159 -11.16 12.61 -10.73
C VAL A 159 -9.67 12.35 -10.92
N LEU A 160 -9.30 11.30 -11.65
CA LEU A 160 -7.89 11.01 -11.98
C LEU A 160 -7.24 12.16 -12.76
N GLN A 161 -7.97 12.79 -13.68
CA GLN A 161 -7.47 13.93 -14.44
C GLN A 161 -7.10 15.13 -13.55
N LYS A 162 -7.85 15.36 -12.45
CA LYS A 162 -7.49 16.38 -11.45
C LYS A 162 -6.16 16.03 -10.77
N ALA A 163 -5.99 14.77 -10.36
CA ALA A 163 -4.73 14.31 -9.76
C ALA A 163 -3.56 14.41 -10.76
N TYR A 164 -3.78 14.08 -12.04
CA TYR A 164 -2.76 14.22 -13.08
C TYR A 164 -2.36 15.67 -13.33
N ALA A 165 -3.30 16.62 -13.24
CA ALA A 165 -2.97 18.04 -13.33
C ALA A 165 -2.01 18.47 -12.20
N VAL A 166 -2.15 17.89 -11.00
CA VAL A 166 -1.19 18.11 -9.90
C VAL A 166 0.16 17.50 -10.24
N LEU A 167 0.22 16.26 -10.75
CA LEU A 167 1.49 15.67 -11.19
C LEU A 167 2.20 16.55 -12.24
N ASP A 168 1.46 17.09 -13.21
CA ASP A 168 1.98 17.98 -14.24
C ASP A 168 2.46 19.35 -13.70
N LYS A 169 1.76 19.88 -12.68
CA LYS A 169 2.14 21.10 -11.95
C LYS A 169 3.47 20.91 -11.23
N TYR A 170 3.67 19.77 -10.58
CA TYR A 170 4.90 19.44 -9.84
C TYR A 170 5.98 18.79 -10.70
N LYS A 171 5.75 18.59 -12.01
CA LYS A 171 6.69 17.94 -12.95
C LYS A 171 7.07 16.51 -12.53
N ILE A 172 6.14 15.83 -11.88
CA ILE A 172 6.27 14.42 -11.50
C ILE A 172 5.93 13.57 -12.73
N SER A 173 6.83 12.68 -13.10
CA SER A 173 6.69 11.87 -14.32
C SER A 173 5.60 10.81 -14.15
N LYS A 174 4.56 10.88 -14.99
CA LYS A 174 3.50 9.87 -15.04
C LYS A 174 3.97 8.50 -15.57
N THR A 175 5.11 8.45 -16.25
CA THR A 175 5.61 7.22 -16.90
C THR A 175 5.91 6.09 -15.92
N PHE A 176 6.23 6.43 -14.67
CA PHE A 176 6.56 5.43 -13.63
C PHE A 176 5.35 5.00 -12.82
N PHE A 177 4.16 5.56 -13.09
CA PHE A 177 2.96 5.16 -12.39
C PHE A 177 2.42 3.84 -12.94
N VAL A 178 2.03 2.98 -12.01
CA VAL A 178 1.31 1.73 -12.24
C VAL A 178 -0.04 1.84 -11.57
N LYS A 179 -1.08 1.37 -12.25
CA LYS A 179 -2.42 1.27 -11.66
C LYS A 179 -2.44 0.17 -10.61
N THR A 180 -2.97 0.50 -9.44
CA THR A 180 -3.24 -0.48 -8.40
C THR A 180 -4.55 -1.19 -8.72
N ASP A 181 -4.54 -2.51 -8.66
CA ASP A 181 -5.72 -3.33 -8.87
C ASP A 181 -6.69 -3.20 -7.69
N GLN A 182 -7.83 -2.57 -7.93
CA GLN A 182 -8.88 -2.28 -6.95
C GLN A 182 -10.19 -3.00 -7.28
N GLU A 183 -10.20 -3.88 -8.28
CA GLU A 183 -11.38 -4.67 -8.66
C GLU A 183 -11.56 -5.85 -7.70
N ASP A 184 -12.80 -6.33 -7.56
CA ASP A 184 -13.16 -7.58 -6.86
C ASP A 184 -12.64 -7.73 -5.41
N CYS A 185 -12.36 -6.62 -4.72
CA CYS A 185 -11.75 -6.65 -3.39
C CYS A 185 -12.66 -7.18 -2.26
N ALA A 186 -13.97 -7.30 -2.49
CA ALA A 186 -14.96 -7.73 -1.50
C ALA A 186 -15.01 -9.26 -1.29
N TYR A 187 -14.50 -10.05 -2.24
CA TYR A 187 -14.58 -11.52 -2.18
C TYR A 187 -13.57 -12.19 -1.23
N LEU A 188 -12.85 -11.40 -0.43
CA LEU A 188 -11.77 -11.88 0.42
C LEU A 188 -12.05 -11.69 1.92
N ASP A 189 -13.26 -11.26 2.26
CA ASP A 189 -13.72 -11.12 3.66
C ASP A 189 -14.30 -12.44 4.22
N THR A 190 -14.45 -13.48 3.40
CA THR A 190 -14.85 -14.81 3.88
C THR A 190 -13.63 -15.57 4.41
N ASN A 191 -13.47 -15.59 5.73
CA ASN A 191 -12.68 -16.64 6.38
C ASN A 191 -13.15 -18.02 5.84
N PRO A 192 -12.24 -19.00 5.62
CA PRO A 192 -12.67 -20.36 5.31
C PRO A 192 -13.60 -20.84 6.43
N VAL A 193 -14.87 -21.03 6.11
CA VAL A 193 -15.82 -21.66 7.01
C VAL A 193 -15.31 -23.07 7.23
N ALA A 194 -14.87 -23.37 8.45
CA ALA A 194 -14.59 -24.73 8.87
C ALA A 194 -15.85 -25.57 8.63
N PRO A 195 -15.75 -26.80 8.08
CA PRO A 195 -16.92 -27.64 7.86
C PRO A 195 -17.67 -27.85 9.17
N ALA A 196 -18.97 -27.55 9.18
CA ALA A 196 -19.83 -27.81 10.32
C ALA A 196 -19.86 -29.32 10.59
N GLU A 197 -19.55 -29.72 11.82
CA GLU A 197 -19.76 -31.08 12.29
C GLU A 197 -21.28 -31.34 12.40
N GLU A 198 -21.78 -32.29 11.60
CA GLU A 198 -23.11 -32.84 11.73
C GLU A 198 -23.19 -33.66 13.03
N THR A 199 -23.88 -33.14 14.05
CA THR A 199 -24.35 -33.95 15.17
C THR A 199 -25.74 -34.46 14.86
N ALA A 200 -25.82 -35.75 14.57
CA ALA A 200 -27.04 -36.50 14.47
C ALA A 200 -27.58 -36.81 15.88
N GLU A 201 -28.80 -36.40 16.20
CA GLU A 201 -29.60 -37.06 17.22
C GLU A 201 -31.04 -37.28 16.75
N ASN A 202 -31.50 -38.49 17.01
CA ASN A 202 -32.64 -39.16 16.40
C ASN A 202 -33.76 -39.34 17.45
N SER A 203 -35.00 -39.09 17.00
CA SER A 203 -36.29 -39.67 17.44
C SER A 203 -36.63 -39.89 18.93
N SER A 204 -37.75 -39.31 19.37
CA SER A 204 -38.85 -40.10 19.98
C SER A 204 -40.20 -39.33 19.96
N GLU A 205 -41.24 -40.04 19.53
CA GLU A 205 -42.67 -39.71 19.60
C GLU A 205 -43.10 -39.61 21.09
N GLU A 206 -44.14 -38.92 21.56
CA GLU A 206 -45.56 -38.95 21.18
C GLU A 206 -46.32 -38.02 22.16
N ASN A 207 -47.39 -37.32 21.71
CA ASN A 207 -48.71 -37.19 22.38
C ASN A 207 -49.46 -35.84 22.21
N VAL A 208 -50.62 -35.95 21.53
CA VAL A 208 -51.97 -35.57 22.01
C VAL A 208 -52.61 -34.21 21.59
N ARG A 209 -53.68 -34.37 20.77
CA ARG A 209 -54.98 -33.67 20.68
C ARG A 209 -55.09 -32.28 20.02
N GLN A 210 -55.41 -32.35 18.72
CA GLN A 210 -56.65 -31.87 18.07
C GLN A 210 -57.41 -30.68 18.68
N ALA A 211 -57.38 -29.54 17.97
CA ALA A 211 -58.49 -28.59 17.91
C ALA A 211 -58.55 -27.94 16.51
N ILE A 212 -59.65 -28.25 15.84
CA ILE A 212 -60.34 -27.64 14.68
C ILE A 212 -59.84 -26.26 14.22
N ALA A 213 -59.53 -26.16 12.93
CA ALA A 213 -59.35 -24.92 12.17
C ALA A 213 -60.66 -24.14 12.00
N PRO A 214 -60.57 -22.82 11.73
CA PRO A 214 -61.25 -22.35 10.52
C PRO A 214 -60.35 -21.45 9.68
N ASP A 215 -60.32 -21.78 8.39
CA ASP A 215 -60.11 -20.97 7.18
C ASP A 215 -58.97 -19.94 7.10
N VAL A 216 -58.21 -20.02 5.97
CA VAL A 216 -57.56 -18.94 5.17
C VAL A 216 -56.30 -19.51 4.45
N PRO A 217 -55.99 -19.19 3.18
CA PRO A 217 -56.78 -19.19 1.93
C PRO A 217 -55.99 -19.88 0.76
N GLU A 218 -56.55 -19.89 -0.45
CA GLU A 218 -56.05 -20.48 -1.71
C GLU A 218 -54.63 -20.05 -2.18
N ILE A 219 -54.03 -19.04 -1.53
CA ILE A 219 -52.74 -18.44 -1.90
C ILE A 219 -51.53 -19.34 -1.57
N ILE A 220 -51.63 -20.23 -0.58
CA ILE A 220 -50.50 -21.08 -0.17
C ILE A 220 -50.26 -22.22 -1.17
N VAL A 221 -51.33 -22.72 -1.81
CA VAL A 221 -51.26 -23.80 -2.81
C VAL A 221 -50.62 -23.31 -4.11
N GLU A 222 -50.87 -22.05 -4.50
CA GLU A 222 -50.24 -21.46 -5.70
C GLU A 222 -48.72 -21.24 -5.52
N ILE A 223 -48.27 -20.91 -4.30
CA ILE A 223 -46.85 -20.70 -4.00
C ILE A 223 -46.06 -22.03 -4.01
N GLU A 224 -46.67 -23.13 -3.59
CA GLU A 224 -46.01 -24.45 -3.63
C GLU A 224 -45.88 -25.00 -5.06
N ASN A 225 -46.91 -24.81 -5.89
CA ASN A 225 -46.87 -25.23 -7.29
C ASN A 225 -45.87 -24.40 -8.13
N ALA A 226 -45.77 -23.09 -7.88
CA ALA A 226 -44.79 -22.22 -8.55
C ALA A 226 -43.33 -22.59 -8.21
N LYS A 227 -43.08 -23.07 -6.98
CA LYS A 227 -41.75 -23.53 -6.54
C LYS A 227 -41.33 -24.84 -7.19
N GLU A 228 -42.27 -25.73 -7.55
CA GLU A 228 -41.94 -26.95 -8.30
C GLU A 228 -41.64 -26.68 -9.78
N GLU A 229 -42.35 -25.75 -10.41
CA GLU A 229 -42.11 -25.38 -11.82
C GLU A 229 -40.75 -24.68 -12.03
N GLU A 230 -40.34 -23.80 -11.11
CA GLU A 230 -39.03 -23.13 -11.16
C GLU A 230 -37.87 -24.15 -11.01
N LYS A 231 -38.06 -25.16 -10.15
CA LYS A 231 -37.09 -26.23 -9.92
C LYS A 231 -36.94 -27.15 -11.14
N LEU A 232 -38.00 -27.31 -11.94
CA LEU A 232 -37.97 -28.09 -13.19
C LEU A 232 -37.26 -27.33 -14.33
N LEU A 233 -37.39 -26.00 -14.38
CA LEU A 233 -36.74 -25.14 -15.37
C LEU A 233 -35.22 -25.03 -15.13
N LEU A 234 -34.79 -24.92 -13.87
CA LEU A 234 -33.37 -24.90 -13.50
C LEU A 234 -32.66 -26.19 -13.95
N LYS A 235 -33.30 -27.34 -13.71
CA LYS A 235 -32.79 -28.68 -14.06
C LYS A 235 -32.67 -28.91 -15.57
N LYS A 236 -33.44 -28.16 -16.37
CA LYS A 236 -33.41 -28.23 -17.83
C LYS A 236 -32.31 -27.35 -18.44
N SER A 237 -31.87 -26.31 -17.73
CA SER A 237 -30.76 -25.44 -18.15
C SER A 237 -29.38 -26.08 -17.94
N GLU A 238 -29.22 -26.89 -16.89
CA GLU A 238 -27.96 -27.59 -16.57
C GLU A 238 -27.65 -28.76 -17.53
N ALA A 239 -28.63 -29.24 -18.30
CA ALA A 239 -28.46 -30.35 -19.23
C ALA A 239 -28.00 -29.95 -20.65
N VAL A 240 -27.91 -28.65 -20.96
CA VAL A 240 -27.67 -28.17 -22.35
C VAL A 240 -26.22 -27.74 -22.60
N GLU A 241 -25.41 -27.47 -21.59
CA GLU A 241 -24.03 -26.95 -21.78
C GLU A 241 -22.94 -28.00 -21.50
N SER A 242 -23.04 -29.16 -22.14
CA SER A 242 -21.97 -30.17 -22.18
C SER A 242 -21.55 -30.42 -23.63
N GLY A 243 -20.52 -29.69 -24.09
CA GLY A 243 -20.09 -29.69 -25.50
C GLY A 243 -18.71 -29.09 -25.83
N LYS A 244 -17.62 -29.62 -25.25
CA LYS A 244 -16.22 -29.72 -25.77
C LYS A 244 -15.37 -28.47 -26.21
N ARG A 245 -14.24 -28.31 -25.47
CA ARG A 245 -12.82 -27.92 -25.82
C ARG A 245 -12.44 -26.42 -25.81
N LYS A 246 -11.31 -25.94 -25.25
CA LYS A 246 -10.07 -26.45 -24.58
C LYS A 246 -9.45 -25.29 -23.74
N PRO A 247 -8.66 -25.53 -22.68
CA PRO A 247 -7.95 -24.46 -21.96
C PRO A 247 -6.64 -24.07 -22.66
N VAL A 248 -6.38 -22.78 -22.82
CA VAL A 248 -5.08 -22.24 -23.26
C VAL A 248 -4.23 -21.94 -22.01
N ASN A 249 -3.34 -22.86 -21.68
CA ASN A 249 -2.25 -22.65 -20.73
C ASN A 249 -1.10 -21.94 -21.45
N ILE A 250 -0.88 -20.65 -21.20
CA ILE A 250 0.46 -20.03 -21.35
C ILE A 250 0.57 -18.86 -20.34
N ILE A 251 1.19 -19.10 -19.19
CA ILE A 251 1.93 -18.07 -18.46
C ILE A 251 3.40 -18.53 -18.54
N PRO A 252 4.32 -17.74 -19.12
CA PRO A 252 5.70 -18.18 -19.30
C PRO A 252 6.39 -18.41 -17.94
N GLU A 253 6.92 -19.62 -17.74
CA GLU A 253 7.68 -20.04 -16.55
C GLU A 253 8.78 -19.04 -16.13
N ARG A 254 9.29 -18.27 -17.10
CA ARG A 254 10.33 -17.26 -16.93
C ARG A 254 10.00 -16.15 -15.93
N ILE A 255 8.71 -15.82 -15.72
CA ILE A 255 8.30 -14.78 -14.75
C ILE A 255 8.34 -15.32 -13.31
N MET A 256 7.97 -16.59 -13.13
CA MET A 256 8.05 -17.26 -11.83
C MET A 256 9.51 -17.52 -11.42
N GLU A 257 10.38 -17.78 -12.39
CA GLU A 257 11.81 -18.00 -12.15
C GLU A 257 12.50 -16.74 -11.63
N ILE A 258 12.20 -15.56 -12.21
CA ILE A 258 12.73 -14.27 -11.76
C ILE A 258 12.24 -13.93 -10.33
N ALA A 259 10.98 -14.24 -10.01
CA ALA A 259 10.43 -14.03 -8.67
C ALA A 259 11.03 -14.98 -7.62
N ALA A 260 11.33 -16.22 -8.02
CA ALA A 260 11.96 -17.22 -7.15
C ALA A 260 13.47 -16.98 -6.96
N GLU A 261 14.14 -16.39 -7.93
CA GLU A 261 15.57 -16.06 -7.87
C GLU A 261 15.81 -14.83 -6.98
N ALA A 262 14.96 -13.80 -7.08
CA ALA A 262 14.99 -12.64 -6.17
C ALA A 262 14.73 -13.01 -4.70
N ALA A 263 14.02 -14.11 -4.43
CA ALA A 263 13.77 -14.61 -3.07
C ALA A 263 14.94 -15.43 -2.49
N LYS A 264 15.93 -15.82 -3.31
CA LYS A 264 17.07 -16.64 -2.89
C LYS A 264 18.34 -15.84 -2.57
N GLU A 265 18.38 -14.55 -2.91
CA GLU A 265 19.55 -13.68 -2.68
C GLU A 265 19.57 -12.96 -1.32
N GLU A 266 18.65 -13.25 -0.40
CA GLU A 266 18.82 -12.83 1.00
C GLU A 266 19.88 -13.72 1.68
N MET A 267 21.13 -13.26 1.67
CA MET A 267 22.26 -13.90 2.36
C MET A 267 22.00 -14.03 3.87
N PRO A 268 22.37 -15.15 4.51
CA PRO A 268 22.28 -15.30 5.96
C PRO A 268 23.30 -14.39 6.65
N MET A 269 22.84 -13.59 7.62
CA MET A 269 23.74 -13.00 8.62
C MET A 269 24.20 -14.11 9.55
N ASP A 270 25.42 -14.62 9.35
CA ASP A 270 26.10 -15.49 10.29
C ASP A 270 26.69 -14.67 11.46
N ASP A 271 26.50 -15.19 12.66
CA ASP A 271 27.03 -14.71 13.92
C ASP A 271 28.57 -14.71 13.94
N ALA A 272 29.18 -13.53 14.10
CA ALA A 272 30.57 -13.40 14.50
C ALA A 272 30.74 -12.32 15.59
N LYS A 273 30.84 -12.83 16.82
CA LYS A 273 31.36 -12.25 18.06
C LYS A 273 32.28 -11.02 17.89
N ILE A 274 31.97 -9.93 18.57
CA ILE A 274 32.91 -8.83 18.84
C ILE A 274 33.10 -8.73 20.36
N GLU A 275 34.34 -8.94 20.79
CA GLU A 275 34.80 -8.76 22.17
C GLU A 275 34.75 -7.27 22.57
N GLU A 276 34.28 -7.01 23.79
CA GLU A 276 34.32 -5.68 24.42
C GLU A 276 35.78 -5.24 24.72
N PRO A 277 36.19 -4.00 24.39
CA PRO A 277 37.34 -3.39 25.02
C PRO A 277 36.91 -2.69 26.32
N LYS A 278 37.54 -3.13 27.41
CA LYS A 278 37.51 -2.53 28.75
C LYS A 278 37.87 -1.04 28.76
N ALA A 279 37.23 -0.33 29.68
CA ALA A 279 37.62 1.01 30.10
C ALA A 279 39.00 1.04 30.78
N THR A 280 39.84 2.01 30.41
CA THR A 280 40.96 2.49 31.23
C THR A 280 41.20 3.99 31.03
N GLU A 281 40.93 4.71 32.12
CA GLU A 281 41.71 5.79 32.75
C GLU A 281 42.15 7.07 32.00
N ALA A 282 41.85 8.18 32.67
CA ALA A 282 42.30 9.53 32.43
C ALA A 282 43.81 9.70 32.65
N VAL A 283 44.47 10.48 31.78
CA VAL A 283 45.77 11.08 32.06
C VAL A 283 45.73 12.58 31.71
N LYS A 284 46.14 13.37 32.71
CA LYS A 284 46.35 14.82 32.71
C LYS A 284 47.45 15.24 31.74
N GLU A 285 47.28 16.39 31.10
CA GLU A 285 48.40 17.29 30.80
C GLU A 285 48.09 18.73 31.24
N LYS A 286 49.08 19.37 31.86
CA LYS A 286 49.15 20.75 32.37
C LYS A 286 50.31 21.45 31.60
N PRO A 287 50.58 22.76 31.79
CA PRO A 287 50.61 23.74 30.70
C PRO A 287 52.01 24.27 30.38
N GLU A 288 52.19 24.93 29.23
CA GLU A 288 53.29 25.87 29.03
C GLU A 288 52.78 27.17 28.38
N GLY A 289 53.36 28.27 28.87
CA GLY A 289 52.85 29.63 28.72
C GLY A 289 53.46 30.43 27.57
N GLY A 290 52.97 31.66 27.39
CA GLY A 290 53.38 32.53 26.29
C GLY A 290 52.80 33.95 26.32
N ASN A 291 53.00 34.64 27.44
CA ASN A 291 53.13 36.10 27.62
C ASN A 291 52.80 37.06 26.43
N VAL A 292 51.77 37.91 26.56
CA VAL A 292 51.78 39.28 25.97
C VAL A 292 51.11 40.28 26.92
N LYS A 293 51.84 41.38 27.14
CA LYS A 293 51.65 42.50 28.06
C LYS A 293 50.30 43.24 27.96
N GLN A 294 49.76 43.60 29.12
CA GLN A 294 48.84 44.74 29.29
C GLN A 294 49.63 46.03 29.47
N THR A 295 49.24 47.07 28.74
CA THR A 295 49.56 48.48 29.06
C THR A 295 48.25 49.26 29.10
N GLU A 296 47.96 49.78 30.30
CA GLU A 296 47.29 51.03 30.65
C GLU A 296 46.02 51.56 29.94
N LYS A 297 45.09 51.95 30.85
CA LYS A 297 44.33 53.20 30.95
C LYS A 297 42.93 53.30 30.33
N ALA A 298 41.98 53.57 31.25
CA ALA A 298 41.00 54.66 31.31
C ALA A 298 40.17 54.89 30.01
N THR A 299 38.84 54.90 30.04
CA THR A 299 37.88 55.49 30.99
C THR A 299 36.52 54.83 30.77
#